data_AF-A0A510IYP6-F1
#
_entry.id   AF-A0A510IYP6-F1
#
_cell.length_a   1.000
_cell.length_b   1.000
_cell.length_c   1.000
_cell.angle_alpha   90.00
_cell.angle_beta   90.00
_cell.angle_gamma   90.00
#
_symmetry.space_group_name_H-M   'P 1'
#
loop_
_entity.id
_entity.type
_entity.pdbx_description
1 polymer ?
#
loop_
_entity_poly.entity_id
_entity_poly.type
_entity_poly.pdbx_seq_one_letter_code
_entity_poly.pdbx_strand_id
1 'polypeptide(L)'
;MRSAQQWFAEYGESHQNPINKSIHWIAVPVIYATVAGLLWDIPQLQFMAALPWLNWAVVITVPVLLFYFALSFPIGLGMTALTVVCLWGGQWRNAWVFPCGRRHWDCSW
;
A
#
# COMPACT_ATOMS: atom_id res chain seq x y z
N MET A 1 24.61 -25.43 12.66
CA MET A 1 23.88 -24.37 11.92
C MET A 1 22.69 -25.01 11.23
N ARG A 2 21.50 -24.38 11.24
CA ARG A 2 20.31 -24.86 10.51
C ARG A 2 20.40 -24.50 9.03
N SER A 3 19.86 -25.34 8.15
CA SER A 3 19.78 -25.08 6.70
C SER A 3 18.64 -24.14 6.33
N ALA A 4 18.67 -23.57 5.12
CA ALA A 4 17.60 -22.70 4.63
C ALA A 4 16.23 -23.41 4.63
N GLN A 5 16.19 -24.69 4.24
CA GLN A 5 14.96 -25.49 4.25
C GLN A 5 14.41 -25.69 5.66
N GLN A 6 15.28 -25.89 6.65
CA GLN A 6 14.86 -25.98 8.05
C GLN A 6 14.26 -24.66 8.53
N TRP A 7 14.88 -23.52 8.19
CA TRP A 7 14.31 -22.21 8.51
C TRP A 7 12.95 -21.98 7.83
N PHE A 8 12.78 -22.37 6.57
CA PHE A 8 11.50 -22.25 5.88
C PHE A 8 10.42 -23.17 6.45
N ALA A 9 10.77 -24.38 6.87
CA ALA A 9 9.83 -25.30 7.51
C ALA A 9 9.31 -24.74 8.84
N GLU A 10 10.20 -24.25 9.71
CA GLU A 10 9.82 -23.63 10.99
C GLU A 10 9.02 -22.33 10.80
N TYR A 11 9.40 -21.52 9.81
CA TYR A 11 8.63 -20.34 9.42
C TYR A 11 7.21 -20.71 8.96
N GLY A 12 7.08 -21.80 8.20
CA GLY A 12 5.81 -22.35 7.73
C GLY A 12 4.90 -22.82 8.88
N GLU A 13 5.44 -23.49 9.89
CA GLU A 13 4.67 -23.86 11.09
C GLU A 13 4.12 -22.63 11.82
N SER A 14 4.97 -21.60 11.97
CA SER A 14 4.57 -20.33 12.59
C SER A 14 3.45 -19.63 11.80
N HIS A 15 3.36 -19.84 10.49
CA HIS A 15 2.28 -19.31 9.63
C HIS A 15 0.97 -20.07 9.79
N GLN A 16 0.97 -21.25 10.42
CA GLN A 16 -0.25 -21.97 10.75
C GLN A 16 -0.83 -21.58 12.11
N ASN A 17 -0.02 -20.95 12.98
CA ASN A 17 -0.45 -20.51 14.31
C ASN A 17 -1.63 -19.51 14.21
N PRO A 18 -2.76 -19.77 14.89
CA PRO A 18 -3.95 -18.94 14.78
C PRO A 18 -3.76 -17.51 15.34
N ILE A 19 -2.91 -17.32 16.36
CA ILE A 19 -2.60 -16.00 16.92
C ILE A 19 -1.84 -15.18 15.87
N ASN A 20 -0.84 -15.77 15.22
CA ASN A 20 -0.07 -15.09 14.17
C ASN A 20 -0.96 -14.70 12.99
N LYS A 21 -1.88 -15.58 12.58
CA LYS A 21 -2.88 -15.25 11.54
C LYS A 21 -3.75 -14.07 11.96
N SER A 22 -4.25 -14.04 13.20
CA SER A 22 -5.06 -12.93 13.72
C SER A 22 -4.31 -11.60 13.73
N ILE A 23 -3.03 -11.62 14.14
CA ILE A 23 -2.17 -10.43 14.08
C ILE A 23 -1.98 -9.98 12.62
N HIS A 24 -1.74 -10.94 11.71
CA HIS A 24 -1.52 -10.67 10.29
C HIS A 24 -2.71 -9.96 9.64
N TRP A 25 -3.95 -10.31 10.03
CA TRP A 25 -5.18 -9.66 9.56
C TRP A 25 -5.26 -8.16 9.89
N ILE A 26 -4.55 -7.70 10.92
CA ILE A 26 -4.47 -6.27 11.27
C ILE A 26 -3.17 -5.66 10.72
N ALA A 27 -2.05 -6.36 10.90
CA ALA A 27 -0.73 -5.86 10.53
C ALA A 27 -0.59 -5.62 9.02
N VAL A 28 -1.12 -6.51 8.17
CA VAL A 28 -1.04 -6.34 6.71
C VAL A 28 -1.79 -5.11 6.23
N PRO A 29 -3.08 -4.89 6.58
CA PRO A 29 -3.76 -3.66 6.21
C PRO A 29 -3.04 -2.39 6.67
N VAL A 30 -2.51 -2.40 7.90
CA VAL A 30 -1.81 -1.24 8.47
C VAL A 30 -0.50 -0.96 7.71
N ILE A 31 0.35 -1.95 7.53
CA ILE A 31 1.62 -1.78 6.81
C ILE A 31 1.36 -1.34 5.36
N TYR A 32 0.39 -1.96 4.70
CA TYR A 32 -0.01 -1.58 3.35
C TYR A 32 -0.46 -0.12 3.28
N ALA A 33 -1.33 0.32 4.20
CA ALA A 33 -1.79 1.70 4.27
C ALA A 33 -0.63 2.67 4.54
N THR A 34 0.31 2.31 5.41
CA THR A 34 1.52 3.11 5.66
C THR A 34 2.37 3.26 4.39
N VAL A 35 2.65 2.16 3.68
CA VAL A 35 3.42 2.21 2.43
C VAL A 35 2.69 3.02 1.35
N ALA A 36 1.38 2.82 1.19
CA ALA A 36 0.57 3.61 0.26
C ALA A 36 0.60 5.11 0.61
N GLY A 37 0.54 5.47 1.89
CA GLY A 37 0.67 6.84 2.37
C GLY A 37 2.06 7.43 2.10
N LEU A 38 3.13 6.68 2.36
CA LEU A 38 4.50 7.10 2.06
C LEU A 38 4.69 7.33 0.55
N LEU A 39 4.17 6.43 -0.29
CA LEU A 39 4.18 6.60 -1.76
C LEU A 39 3.34 7.80 -2.21
N TRP A 40 2.25 8.10 -1.50
CA TRP A 40 1.41 9.26 -1.79
C TRP A 40 2.13 10.58 -1.56
N ASP A 41 2.98 10.63 -0.53
CA ASP A 41 3.73 11.82 -0.12
C ASP A 41 5.01 12.03 -0.95
N ILE A 42 5.33 11.14 -1.89
CA ILE A 42 6.45 11.35 -2.82
C ILE A 42 6.10 12.48 -3.81
N PRO A 43 7.01 13.45 -4.02
CA PRO A 43 6.81 14.52 -4.98
C PRO A 43 6.51 14.00 -6.39
N GLN A 44 5.48 14.57 -7.01
CA GLN A 44 5.11 14.26 -8.38
C GLN A 44 6.04 14.96 -9.37
N LEU A 45 6.30 14.30 -10.49
CA LEU A 45 6.88 14.96 -11.66
C LEU A 45 5.84 15.91 -12.29
N GLN A 46 6.29 16.97 -12.96
CA GLN A 46 5.41 18.01 -13.51
C GLN A 46 4.29 17.45 -14.40
N PHE A 47 4.60 16.48 -15.26
CA PHE A 47 3.59 15.85 -16.11
C PHE A 47 2.55 15.04 -15.33
N MET A 48 2.94 14.44 -14.18
CA MET A 48 2.01 13.69 -13.34
C MET A 48 1.05 14.64 -12.62
N ALA A 49 1.56 15.80 -12.18
CA ALA A 49 0.74 16.82 -11.51
C ALA A 49 -0.34 17.41 -12.43
N ALA A 50 -0.11 17.40 -13.74
CA ALA A 50 -1.11 17.82 -14.74
C ALA A 50 -2.25 16.80 -14.91
N LEU A 51 -2.06 15.54 -14.48
CA LEU A 51 -3.06 14.48 -14.59
C LEU A 51 -3.81 14.31 -13.27
N PRO A 52 -5.16 14.40 -13.28
CA PRO A 52 -5.94 14.15 -12.07
C PRO A 52 -5.64 12.76 -11.51
N TRP A 53 -5.52 12.70 -10.18
CA TRP A 53 -5.32 11.47 -9.39
C TRP A 53 -3.99 10.72 -9.59
N LEU A 54 -3.21 11.00 -10.64
CA LEU A 54 -1.96 10.29 -10.89
C LEU A 54 -0.87 10.65 -9.87
N ASN A 55 -0.39 9.70 -9.10
CA ASN A 55 0.79 9.83 -8.23
C ASN A 55 1.54 8.50 -8.14
N TRP A 56 2.65 8.48 -7.40
CA TRP A 56 3.46 7.27 -7.22
C TRP A 56 2.68 6.13 -6.55
N ALA A 57 1.78 6.42 -5.61
CA ALA A 57 0.92 5.39 -5.02
C ALA A 57 0.04 4.70 -6.09
N VAL A 58 -0.59 5.46 -6.99
CA VAL A 58 -1.39 4.90 -8.08
C VAL A 58 -0.52 4.10 -9.06
N VAL A 59 0.61 4.66 -9.49
CA VAL A 59 1.53 4.00 -10.44
C VAL A 59 2.02 2.66 -9.90
N ILE A 60 2.46 2.62 -8.65
CA ILE A 60 3.00 1.40 -8.03
C ILE A 60 1.89 0.39 -7.70
N THR A 61 0.67 0.86 -7.38
CA THR A 61 -0.40 -0.07 -7.04
C THR A 61 -0.87 -0.92 -8.22
N VAL A 62 -0.75 -0.42 -9.46
CA VAL A 62 -1.11 -1.18 -10.67
C VAL A 62 -0.37 -2.54 -10.75
N PRO A 63 0.97 -2.60 -10.79
CA PRO A 63 1.68 -3.87 -10.82
C PRO A 63 1.47 -4.71 -9.55
N VAL A 64 1.26 -4.08 -8.38
CA VAL A 64 0.97 -4.79 -7.13
C VAL A 64 -0.37 -5.54 -7.21
N LEU A 65 -1.43 -4.90 -7.72
CA LEU A 65 -2.72 -5.56 -7.88
C LEU A 65 -2.65 -6.66 -8.94
N LEU A 66 -1.93 -6.45 -10.05
CA LEU A 66 -1.70 -7.50 -11.04
C LEU A 66 -1.04 -8.74 -10.42
N PHE A 67 -0.03 -8.54 -9.57
CA PHE A 67 0.61 -9.63 -8.83
C PHE A 67 -0.38 -10.37 -7.91
N TYR A 68 -1.21 -9.65 -7.14
CA TYR A 68 -2.17 -10.29 -6.25
C TYR A 68 -3.30 -11.02 -6.99
N PHE A 69 -3.79 -10.48 -8.10
CA PHE A 69 -4.75 -11.19 -8.95
C PHE A 69 -4.15 -12.43 -9.61
N ALA A 70 -2.86 -12.37 -10.01
CA ALA A 70 -2.14 -13.53 -10.52
C ALA A 70 -1.93 -14.61 -9.45
N LEU A 71 -1.83 -14.22 -8.17
CA LEU A 71 -1.70 -15.14 -7.05
C LEU A 71 -3.02 -15.82 -6.70
N SER A 72 -4.11 -15.05 -6.56
CA SER A 72 -5.44 -15.58 -6.19
C SER A 72 -6.52 -14.50 -6.37
N PHE A 73 -7.62 -14.84 -7.03
CA PHE A 73 -8.71 -13.89 -7.29
C PHE A 73 -9.34 -13.31 -6.01
N PRO A 74 -9.69 -14.10 -4.97
CA PRO A 74 -10.15 -13.55 -3.68
C PRO A 74 -9.16 -12.58 -3.02
N ILE A 75 -7.86 -12.88 -3.06
CA ILE A 75 -6.83 -12.01 -2.48
C ILE A 75 -6.73 -10.72 -3.29
N GLY A 76 -6.74 -10.81 -4.62
CA GLY A 76 -6.76 -9.66 -5.52
C GLY A 76 -7.94 -8.72 -5.24
N LEU A 77 -9.14 -9.27 -5.01
CA LEU A 77 -10.31 -8.47 -4.61
C LEU A 77 -10.13 -7.80 -3.24
N GLY A 78 -9.63 -8.54 -2.25
CA GLY A 78 -9.37 -7.99 -0.91
C GLY A 78 -8.35 -6.85 -0.94
N MET A 79 -7.25 -7.03 -1.66
CA MET A 79 -6.23 -6.00 -1.87
C MET A 79 -6.78 -4.81 -2.66
N THR A 80 -7.61 -5.04 -3.67
CA THR A 80 -8.26 -3.96 -4.44
C THR A 80 -9.14 -3.08 -3.54
N ALA A 81 -9.96 -3.70 -2.68
CA ALA A 81 -10.78 -2.96 -1.73
C ALA A 81 -9.94 -2.11 -0.78
N LEU A 82 -8.86 -2.70 -0.24
CA LEU A 82 -7.92 -1.99 0.64
C LEU A 82 -7.22 -0.82 -0.10
N THR A 83 -6.76 -1.04 -1.34
CA THR A 83 -6.22 0.01 -2.21
C THR A 83 -7.19 1.18 -2.35
N VAL A 84 -8.44 0.90 -2.70
CA VAL A 84 -9.46 1.94 -2.90
C VAL A 84 -9.64 2.76 -1.63
N VAL A 85 -9.71 2.12 -0.47
CA VAL A 85 -9.79 2.81 0.83
C VAL A 85 -8.57 3.70 1.07
N CYS A 86 -7.35 3.21 0.81
CA CYS A 86 -6.12 3.99 0.99
C CYS A 86 -6.05 5.20 0.04
N LEU A 87 -6.36 5.01 -1.25
CA LEU A 87 -6.32 6.10 -2.24
C LEU A 87 -7.43 7.13 -1.97
N TRP A 88 -8.61 6.68 -1.54
CA TRP A 88 -9.70 7.56 -1.12
C TRP A 88 -9.29 8.41 0.10
N GLY A 89 -8.71 7.77 1.13
CA GLY A 89 -8.20 8.46 2.31
C GLY A 89 -7.08 9.46 1.99
N GLY A 90 -6.15 9.10 1.10
CA GLY A 90 -5.11 10.01 0.60
C GLY A 90 -5.69 11.22 -0.12
N GLN A 91 -6.72 11.02 -0.95
CA GLN A 91 -7.40 12.13 -1.61
C GLN A 91 -8.14 13.03 -0.61
N TRP A 92 -8.79 12.45 0.39
CA TRP A 92 -9.47 13.20 1.44
C TRP A 92 -8.46 14.04 2.25
N ARG A 93 -7.29 13.51 2.59
CA ARG A 93 -6.19 14.28 3.20
C ARG A 93 -5.83 15.51 2.38
N ASN A 94 -5.74 15.41 1.06
CA ASN A 94 -5.42 16.56 0.20
C ASN A 94 -6.52 17.65 0.28
N ALA A 95 -7.78 17.27 0.46
CA ALA A 95 -8.88 18.23 0.55
C ALA A 95 -8.90 19.02 1.88
N TRP A 96 -8.45 18.41 2.99
CA TRP A 96 -8.59 19.00 4.34
C TRP A 96 -7.26 19.43 4.97
N VAL A 97 -6.17 18.75 4.67
CA VAL A 97 -4.85 18.97 5.30
C VAL A 97 -3.91 19.77 4.38
N PHE A 98 -4.02 19.60 3.05
CA PHE A 98 -3.17 20.30 2.08
C PHE A 98 -3.98 21.01 0.97
N PRO A 99 -4.79 22.03 1.32
CA PRO A 99 -5.70 22.68 0.37
C PRO A 99 -4.99 23.40 -0.80
N CYS A 100 -3.69 23.70 -0.69
CA CYS A 100 -2.91 24.41 -1.72
C CYS A 100 -2.41 23.51 -2.87
N GLY A 101 -2.86 22.25 -2.93
CA GLY A 101 -2.53 21.32 -4.01
C GLY A 101 -1.25 20.52 -3.77
N ARG A 102 -1.10 19.42 -4.51
CA ARG A 102 -0.13 18.31 -4.34
C ARG A 102 1.37 18.69 -4.46
N ARG A 103 1.71 19.97 -4.49
CA ARG A 103 3.08 20.47 -4.32
C ARG A 103 3.25 20.93 -2.88
N HIS A 104 3.41 19.96 -2.00
CA HIS A 104 3.68 20.14 -0.58
C HIS A 104 4.98 20.96 -0.31
N TRP A 105 5.78 21.23 -1.35
CA TRP A 105 7.00 22.04 -1.29
C TRP A 105 6.88 23.44 -1.93
N ASP A 106 5.77 23.76 -2.62
CA ASP A 106 5.54 25.10 -3.20
C ASP A 106 4.80 26.04 -2.22
N CYS A 107 4.35 25.51 -1.07
CA CYS A 107 3.85 26.32 0.03
C CYS A 107 5.05 26.77 0.88
N SER A 108 5.73 27.82 0.42
CA SER A 108 6.61 28.61 1.30
C SER A 108 5.83 29.03 2.55
N TRP A 109 6.41 28.76 3.73
CA TRP A 109 6.00 29.35 5.00
C TRP A 109 5.92 30.88 4.91
#